data_AF-A0A1J5NV15-F1
#
_entry.id   AF-A0A1J5NV15-F1
#
_cell.length_a   1.000
_cell.length_b   1.000
_cell.length_c   1.000
_cell.angle_alpha   90.00
_cell.angle_beta   90.00
_cell.angle_gamma   90.00
#
_symmetry.space_group_name_H-M   'P 1'
#
loop_
_entity.id
_entity.type
_entity.pdbx_description
1 polymer ?
#
loop_
_entity_poly.entity_id
_entity_poly.type
_entity_poly.pdbx_seq_one_letter_code
_entity_poly.pdbx_strand_id
1 'polypeptide(L)'
;MLVACHGQRQAMESPAVLLAVVAQVGLDGARAQAILASDEFAAEVRAAEAFYTGHGIQSVPAVIINERHLISGGQPVAVFAQALRQVAADN
;
A
#
# COMPACT_ATOMS: atom_id res chain seq x y z
N MET A 1 1.87 7.95 -7.39
CA MET A 1 2.90 8.05 -6.33
C MET A 1 4.09 7.11 -6.57
N LEU A 2 3.89 5.79 -6.75
CA LEU A 2 5.01 4.87 -7.09
C LEU A 2 5.81 5.28 -8.34
N VAL A 3 5.12 5.75 -9.39
CA VAL A 3 5.74 6.29 -10.62
C VAL A 3 6.51 7.59 -10.35
N ALA A 4 6.01 8.46 -9.48
CA ALA A 4 6.68 9.72 -9.13
C ALA A 4 8.02 9.47 -8.41
N CYS A 5 8.09 8.45 -7.56
CA CYS A 5 9.30 8.18 -6.76
C CYS A 5 10.29 7.26 -7.45
N HIS A 6 9.81 6.16 -8.05
CA HIS A 6 10.69 5.20 -8.73
C HIS A 6 10.95 5.55 -10.20
N GLY A 7 10.05 6.29 -10.85
CA GLY A 7 10.22 6.75 -12.24
C GLY A 7 10.83 8.15 -12.35
N GLN A 8 10.49 9.07 -11.44
CA GLN A 8 10.84 10.49 -11.55
C GLN A 8 11.74 11.01 -10.42
N ARG A 9 12.13 10.15 -9.45
CA ARG A 9 12.99 10.49 -8.28
C ARG A 9 12.49 11.69 -7.46
N GLN A 10 11.17 11.87 -7.38
CA GLN A 10 10.59 12.91 -6.54
C GLN A 10 10.53 12.49 -5.07
N ALA A 11 10.69 13.45 -4.16
CA ALA A 11 10.60 13.25 -2.70
C ALA A 11 9.18 12.80 -2.29
N MET A 12 9.09 11.65 -1.63
CA MET A 12 7.81 11.04 -1.20
C MET A 12 7.13 11.83 -0.09
N GLU A 13 7.94 12.46 0.75
CA GLU A 13 7.55 13.24 1.91
C GLU A 13 7.10 14.67 1.54
N SER A 14 7.29 15.10 0.29
CA SER A 14 6.94 16.45 -0.14
C SER A 14 5.43 16.60 -0.33
N PRO A 15 4.75 17.51 0.40
CA PRO A 15 3.32 17.76 0.22
C PRO A 15 2.99 18.21 -1.22
N ALA A 16 3.89 18.94 -1.86
CA ALA A 16 3.71 19.38 -3.25
C ALA A 16 3.68 18.20 -4.24
N VAL A 17 4.53 17.20 -4.05
CA VAL A 17 4.55 15.99 -4.88
C VAL A 17 3.28 15.17 -4.65
N LEU A 18 2.85 15.03 -3.40
CA LEU A 18 1.61 14.31 -3.06
C LEU A 18 0.37 14.99 -3.66
N LEU A 19 0.26 16.32 -3.57
CA LEU A 19 -0.85 17.07 -4.17
C LEU A 19 -0.86 16.99 -5.70
N ALA A 20 0.31 16.97 -6.36
CA ALA A 20 0.39 16.75 -7.80
C ALA A 20 -0.17 15.37 -8.20
N VAL A 21 0.09 14.33 -7.40
CA VAL A 21 -0.48 12.99 -7.61
C VAL A 21 -1.99 12.99 -7.38
N VAL A 22 -2.49 13.66 -6.33
CA VAL A 22 -3.92 13.81 -6.03
C VAL A 22 -4.66 14.39 -7.24
N ALA A 23 -4.12 15.44 -7.86
CA ALA A 23 -4.68 16.03 -9.06
C ALA A 23 -4.69 15.06 -10.26
N GLN A 24 -3.63 14.27 -10.45
CA GLN A 24 -3.54 13.30 -11.55
C GLN A 24 -4.59 12.18 -11.46
N VAL A 25 -4.99 11.80 -10.25
CA VAL A 25 -6.00 10.75 -10.03
C VAL A 25 -7.42 11.29 -9.86
N GLY A 26 -7.61 12.61 -10.01
CA GLY A 26 -8.93 13.26 -9.96
C GLY A 26 -9.54 13.38 -8.56
N LEU A 27 -8.73 13.34 -7.51
CA LEU A 27 -9.18 13.52 -6.12
C LEU A 27 -9.25 15.01 -5.74
N ASP A 28 -10.03 15.33 -4.70
CA ASP A 28 -10.18 16.69 -4.18
C ASP A 28 -8.87 17.19 -3.54
N GLY A 29 -8.26 18.19 -4.19
CA GLY A 29 -7.01 18.81 -3.74
C GLY A 29 -7.14 19.57 -2.43
N ALA A 30 -8.27 20.23 -2.16
CA ALA A 30 -8.47 20.99 -0.93
C ALA A 30 -8.59 20.05 0.27
N ARG A 31 -9.33 18.96 0.11
CA ARG A 31 -9.42 17.92 1.13
C ARG A 31 -8.08 17.24 1.37
N ALA A 32 -7.34 16.90 0.31
CA ALA A 32 -6.01 16.32 0.45
C ALA A 32 -5.04 17.26 1.15
N GLN A 33 -5.09 18.56 0.86
CA GLN A 33 -4.26 19.55 1.54
C GLN A 33 -4.59 19.64 3.03
N ALA A 34 -5.87 19.64 3.40
CA ALA A 34 -6.29 19.64 4.80
C ALA A 34 -5.80 18.39 5.53
N ILE A 35 -5.89 17.22 4.90
CA ILE A 35 -5.39 15.96 5.45
C ILE A 35 -3.87 16.02 5.64
N LEU A 36 -3.11 16.44 4.63
CA LEU A 36 -1.64 16.55 4.69
C LEU A 36 -1.14 17.57 5.73
N ALA A 37 -1.97 18.54 6.10
CA ALA A 37 -1.68 19.53 7.14
C ALA A 37 -2.11 19.07 8.55
N SER A 38 -2.57 17.83 8.70
CA SER A 38 -3.08 17.28 9.97
C SER A 38 -2.63 15.84 10.19
N ASP A 39 -2.94 15.32 11.38
CA ASP A 39 -2.67 13.93 11.75
C ASP A 39 -3.91 13.02 11.59
N GLU A 40 -4.91 13.45 10.81
CA GLU A 40 -6.23 12.80 10.75
C GLU A 40 -6.17 11.28 10.56
N PHE A 41 -5.29 10.79 9.68
CA PHE A 41 -5.10 9.35 9.44
C PHE A 41 -3.83 8.76 10.08
N ALA A 42 -3.05 9.54 10.83
CA ALA A 42 -1.77 9.10 11.38
C ALA A 42 -1.93 7.91 12.33
N ALA A 43 -2.95 7.95 13.20
CA ALA A 43 -3.24 6.87 14.14
C ALA A 43 -3.66 5.58 13.43
N GLU A 44 -4.49 5.68 12.39
CA GLU A 44 -4.96 4.54 11.61
C GLU A 44 -3.80 3.86 10.86
N VAL A 45 -2.91 4.65 10.25
CA VAL A 45 -1.70 4.15 9.59
C VAL A 45 -0.81 3.41 10.58
N ARG A 46 -0.54 4.01 11.76
CA ARG A 46 0.26 3.38 12.83
C ARG A 46 -0.36 2.09 13.35
N ALA A 47 -1.68 2.06 13.52
CA ALA A 47 -2.40 0.87 13.97
C ALA A 47 -2.30 -0.26 12.94
N ALA A 48 -2.44 0.04 11.64
CA ALA A 48 -2.27 -0.94 10.57
C ALA A 48 -0.82 -1.47 10.50
N GLU A 49 0.19 -0.59 10.59
CA GLU A 49 1.61 -0.98 10.67
C GLU A 49 1.87 -1.93 11.85
N ALA A 50 1.37 -1.58 13.04
CA ALA A 50 1.51 -2.38 14.25
C ALA A 50 0.81 -3.74 14.14
N PHE A 51 -0.39 -3.76 13.54
CA PHE A 51 -1.14 -4.99 13.31
C PHE A 51 -0.32 -5.98 12.46
N TYR A 52 0.14 -5.56 11.28
CA TYR A 52 0.86 -6.47 10.37
C TYR A 52 2.24 -6.88 10.90
N THR A 53 2.97 -5.96 11.52
CA THR A 53 4.27 -6.30 12.15
C THR A 53 4.10 -7.25 13.33
N GLY A 54 3.04 -7.08 14.14
CA GLY A 54 2.67 -8.00 15.22
C GLY A 54 2.24 -9.39 14.73
N HIS A 55 1.75 -9.50 13.51
CA HIS A 55 1.42 -10.78 12.85
C HIS A 55 2.59 -11.38 12.06
N GLY A 56 3.82 -10.92 12.33
CA GLY A 56 5.05 -11.51 11.78
C GLY A 56 5.42 -11.06 10.37
N ILE A 57 4.72 -10.07 9.80
CA ILE A 57 5.11 -9.48 8.51
C ILE A 57 6.27 -8.52 8.74
N GLN A 58 7.45 -8.90 8.24
CA GLN A 58 8.70 -8.12 8.41
C GLN A 58 9.25 -7.58 7.09
N SER A 59 8.62 -7.89 5.96
CA SER A 59 9.07 -7.47 4.63
C SER A 59 7.89 -7.11 3.72
N VAL A 60 8.16 -6.24 2.75
CA VAL A 60 7.19 -5.81 1.72
C VAL A 60 7.75 -6.06 0.31
N PRO A 61 6.90 -6.30 -0.70
CA PRO A 61 5.45 -6.46 -0.61
C PRO A 61 5.06 -7.78 0.06
N ALA A 62 3.94 -7.79 0.78
CA ALA A 62 3.35 -8.97 1.39
C ALA A 62 1.87 -9.02 1.00
N VAL A 63 1.41 -10.16 0.51
CA VAL A 63 0.02 -10.38 0.09
C VAL A 63 -0.56 -11.52 0.92
N ILE A 64 -1.65 -11.26 1.62
CA ILE A 64 -2.39 -12.29 2.37
C ILE A 64 -3.65 -12.64 1.59
N ILE A 65 -3.81 -13.92 1.23
CA ILE A 65 -4.99 -14.43 0.53
C ILE A 65 -5.83 -15.25 1.51
N ASN A 66 -7.10 -14.84 1.65
CA ASN A 66 -8.10 -15.48 2.52
C ASN A 66 -7.59 -15.69 3.95
N GLU A 67 -6.88 -14.70 4.50
CA GLU A 67 -6.28 -14.68 5.85
C GLU A 67 -5.35 -15.85 6.21
N ARG A 68 -5.02 -16.73 5.24
CA ARG A 68 -4.30 -17.99 5.48
C ARG A 68 -3.02 -18.12 4.67
N HIS A 69 -2.96 -17.54 3.48
CA HIS A 69 -1.82 -17.70 2.57
C HIS A 69 -1.04 -16.40 2.45
N LEU A 70 0.10 -16.34 3.14
CA LEU A 70 1.06 -15.24 3.01
C LEU A 70 2.00 -15.49 1.82
N ILE A 71 2.01 -14.57 0.87
CA ILE A 71 3.00 -14.49 -0.21
C ILE A 71 3.89 -13.28 0.08
N SER A 72 5.16 -13.55 0.42
CA SER A 72 6.15 -12.51 0.71
C SER A 72 7.05 -12.25 -0.50
N GLY A 73 7.31 -10.97 -0.77
CA GLY A 73 8.16 -10.49 -1.85
C GLY A 73 7.45 -10.31 -3.19
N GLY A 74 8.14 -9.65 -4.12
CA GLY A 74 7.70 -9.48 -5.52
C GLY A 74 7.79 -10.78 -6.32
N GLN A 75 6.93 -11.75 -5.98
CA GLN A 75 6.95 -13.08 -6.58
C GLN A 75 6.53 -13.09 -8.06
N PRO A 76 6.91 -14.11 -8.84
CA PRO A 76 6.41 -14.28 -10.21
C PRO A 76 4.89 -14.46 -10.25
N VAL A 77 4.26 -14.02 -11.36
CA VAL A 77 2.81 -14.16 -11.61
C VAL A 77 2.32 -15.60 -11.40
N ALA A 78 3.13 -16.60 -11.79
CA ALA A 78 2.77 -18.01 -11.64
C ALA A 78 2.52 -18.43 -10.17
N VAL A 79 3.26 -17.84 -9.22
CA VAL A 79 3.10 -18.12 -7.77
C VAL A 79 1.76 -17.59 -7.28
N PHE A 80 1.41 -16.36 -7.66
CA PHE A 80 0.10 -15.77 -7.35
C PHE A 80 -1.05 -16.55 -7.97
N ALA A 81 -0.94 -16.92 -9.26
CA ALA A 81 -1.97 -17.69 -9.95
C ALA A 81 -2.20 -19.06 -9.29
N GLN A 82 -1.13 -19.74 -8.86
CA GLN A 82 -1.26 -21.01 -8.17
C GLN A 82 -1.93 -20.86 -6.80
N ALA A 83 -1.53 -19.84 -6.01
CA ALA A 83 -2.13 -19.60 -4.70
C ALA A 83 -3.63 -19.27 -4.80
N LEU A 84 -4.03 -18.47 -5.80
CA LEU A 84 -5.44 -18.17 -6.06
C LEU A 84 -6.24 -19.42 -6.45
N ARG A 85 -5.68 -20.30 -7.29
CA ARG A 85 -6.33 -21.57 -7.65
C ARG A 85 -6.49 -22.49 -6.45
N GLN A 86 -5.48 -22.59 -5.58
CA GLN A 86 -5.55 -23.41 -4.38
C GLN A 86 -6.68 -22.94 -3.45
N VAL A 87 -6.76 -21.63 -3.20
CA VAL A 87 -7.83 -21.03 -2.38
C VAL A 87 -9.22 -21.24 -2.99
N ALA A 88 -9.34 -21.22 -4.32
CA ALA A 88 -10.61 -21.48 -4.99
C ALA A 88 -11.04 -22.96 -4.94
N ALA A 89 -10.08 -23.90 -4.83
CA ALA A 89 -10.33 -25.33 -4.74
C ALA A 89 -10.61 -25.81 -3.30
N ASP A 90 -10.13 -25.08 -2.30
CA ASP A 90 -10.32 -25.37 -0.87
C ASP A 90 -11.65 -24.83 -0.29
N ASN A 91 -12.68 -24.64 -1.14
CA ASN A 91 -14.04 -24.22 -0.79
C ASN A 91 -15.09 -25.28 -1.18
#